data_AF-A0A447Y2E2-F1
#
_entry.id   AF-A0A447Y2E2-F1
#
_cell.length_a   1.000
_cell.length_b   1.000
_cell.length_c   1.000
_cell.angle_alpha   90.00
_cell.angle_beta   90.00
_cell.angle_gamma   90.00
#
_symmetry.space_group_name_H-M   'P 1'
#
loop_
_entity.id
_entity.type
_entity.pdbx_description
1 polymer ?
#
loop_
_entity_poly.entity_id
_entity_poly.type
_entity_poly.pdbx_seq_one_letter_code
_entity_poly.pdbx_strand_id
1 'polypeptide(L)'
;MGAMLDADDALSRHEWLIAPLLLQGSASPDARILLALPVDIDELVQRCPQLVQQSDTVEWDDAQGTLKAWRRLQIGQLTVKVQPLAKPSEDELHQAMLNGIRDKGLSVLNWTAEAEQLRLRLLCAAKWLPEYDWPAVDDESLLATLETWLLPHMSGVHSLRGLKSLDIYQALRGLLDWGMQQRLDSELPAHYTVPTGSRIAIRYHEDNPPALAVRMQEMFGEATNPTIAQGRVPLVLELLSPAQRPLQITR
;
A
#
# COMPACT_ATOMS: atom_id res chain seq x y z
N MET A 1 2.79 23.75 -14.52
CA MET A 1 4.03 24.15 -15.23
C MET A 1 4.69 25.27 -14.43
N GLY A 2 6.01 25.36 -14.42
CA GLY A 2 6.69 26.54 -13.89
C GLY A 2 6.61 27.71 -14.86
N ALA A 3 6.60 28.93 -14.32
CA ALA A 3 6.64 30.16 -15.09
C ALA A 3 7.68 31.11 -14.48
N MET A 4 8.47 31.78 -15.31
CA MET A 4 9.61 32.59 -14.88
C MET A 4 9.49 34.05 -15.32
N LEU A 5 9.82 34.97 -14.41
CA LEU A 5 10.13 36.37 -14.67
C LEU A 5 11.60 36.64 -14.41
N ASP A 6 12.10 37.76 -14.91
CA ASP A 6 13.38 38.30 -14.46
C ASP A 6 13.27 38.71 -12.98
N ALA A 7 14.32 38.49 -12.19
CA ALA A 7 14.34 38.81 -10.77
C ALA A 7 14.18 40.32 -10.53
N ASP A 8 14.70 41.15 -11.44
CA ASP A 8 14.66 42.61 -11.34
C ASP A 8 13.37 43.23 -11.91
N ASP A 9 12.47 42.43 -12.48
CA ASP A 9 11.20 42.92 -13.01
C ASP A 9 10.30 43.43 -11.87
N ALA A 10 9.61 44.55 -12.08
CA ALA A 10 8.72 45.15 -11.09
C ALA A 10 7.60 44.18 -10.67
N LEU A 11 7.14 43.32 -11.58
CA LEU A 11 6.08 42.35 -11.33
C LEU A 11 6.51 41.22 -10.38
N SER A 12 7.81 40.97 -10.19
CA SER A 12 8.31 39.96 -9.24
C SER A 12 7.98 40.28 -7.78
N ARG A 13 7.61 41.54 -7.49
CA ARG A 13 7.20 42.02 -6.17
C ARG A 13 5.76 41.64 -5.80
N HIS A 14 4.98 41.16 -6.76
CA HIS A 14 3.60 40.74 -6.57
C HIS A 14 3.53 39.21 -6.53
N GLU A 15 2.81 38.68 -5.54
CA GLU A 15 2.66 37.23 -5.37
C GLU A 15 1.75 36.62 -6.45
N TRP A 16 0.70 37.33 -6.85
CA TRP A 16 -0.31 36.84 -7.79
C TRP A 16 -0.33 37.64 -9.09
N LEU A 17 -0.20 36.92 -10.21
CA LEU A 17 -0.19 37.47 -11.56
C LEU A 17 -1.12 36.66 -12.47
N ILE A 18 -1.77 37.33 -13.42
CA ILE A 18 -2.36 36.69 -14.59
C ILE A 18 -1.41 36.90 -15.77
N ALA A 19 -0.82 35.83 -16.30
CA ALA A 19 0.17 35.87 -17.38
C ALA A 19 -0.40 35.32 -18.70
N PRO A 20 -1.12 36.12 -19.51
CA PRO A 20 -1.75 35.64 -20.74
C PRO A 20 -0.74 35.34 -21.87
N LEU A 21 0.48 35.89 -21.82
CA LEU A 21 1.50 35.68 -22.85
C LEU A 21 2.75 35.04 -22.25
N LEU A 22 2.99 33.80 -22.65
CA LEU A 22 4.11 32.98 -22.21
C LEU A 22 4.96 32.57 -23.42
N LEU A 23 6.28 32.48 -23.22
CA LEU A 23 7.22 31.91 -24.17
C LEU A 23 7.79 30.61 -23.60
N GLN A 24 7.29 29.48 -24.09
CA GLN A 24 7.78 28.16 -23.69
C GLN A 24 8.86 27.69 -24.68
N GLY A 25 10.05 27.41 -24.17
CA GLY A 25 11.13 26.80 -24.95
C GLY A 25 10.90 25.31 -25.18
N SER A 26 11.47 24.74 -26.24
CA SER A 26 11.27 23.33 -26.62
C SER A 26 11.91 22.32 -25.66
N ALA A 27 12.79 22.78 -24.76
CA ALA A 27 13.68 21.92 -23.97
C ALA A 27 13.27 21.76 -22.49
N SER A 28 12.29 22.52 -21.99
CA SER A 28 11.84 22.48 -20.59
C SER A 28 10.33 22.66 -20.48
N PRO A 29 9.66 22.03 -19.49
CA PRO A 29 8.26 22.30 -19.17
C PRO A 29 7.99 23.72 -18.63
N ASP A 30 9.03 24.51 -18.35
CA ASP A 30 8.90 25.88 -17.84
C ASP A 30 8.79 26.93 -18.95
N ALA A 31 8.03 28.00 -18.71
CA ALA A 31 7.82 29.09 -19.66
C ALA A 31 8.24 30.46 -19.11
N ARG A 32 8.76 31.34 -19.97
CA ARG A 32 9.04 32.73 -19.61
C ARG A 32 7.79 33.59 -19.74
N ILE A 33 7.48 34.40 -18.73
CA ILE A 33 6.38 35.35 -18.77
C ILE A 33 6.79 36.55 -19.65
N LEU A 34 5.98 36.87 -20.66
CA LEU A 34 6.21 38.02 -21.56
C LEU A 34 5.26 39.19 -21.25
N LEU A 35 4.02 38.88 -20.89
CA LEU A 35 3.05 39.85 -20.40
C LEU A 35 2.31 39.26 -19.21
N ALA A 36 2.17 40.05 -18.16
CA ALA A 36 1.39 39.71 -16.99
C ALA A 36 0.73 40.94 -16.38
N LEU A 37 -0.33 40.71 -15.62
CA LEU A 37 -1.05 41.71 -14.86
C LEU A 37 -1.03 41.31 -13.38
N PRO A 38 -0.59 42.20 -12.46
CA PRO A 38 -0.68 41.93 -11.04
C PRO A 38 -2.14 41.98 -10.60
N VAL A 39 -2.53 41.05 -9.74
CA VAL A 39 -3.89 40.94 -9.21
C VAL A 39 -3.86 40.80 -7.71
N ASP A 40 -4.82 41.45 -7.04
CA ASP A 40 -5.15 41.10 -5.67
C ASP A 40 -5.97 39.81 -5.71
N ILE A 41 -5.48 38.77 -5.03
CA ILE A 41 -6.11 37.45 -5.08
C ILE A 41 -7.45 37.44 -4.37
N ASP A 42 -7.61 38.19 -3.28
CA ASP A 42 -8.86 38.24 -2.52
C ASP A 42 -9.96 38.92 -3.34
N GLU A 43 -9.64 40.03 -4.04
CA GLU A 43 -10.58 40.68 -4.96
C GLU A 43 -10.95 39.79 -6.15
N LEU A 44 -9.96 39.09 -6.73
CA LEU A 44 -10.20 38.20 -7.87
C LEU A 44 -11.12 37.03 -7.48
N VAL A 45 -10.87 36.41 -6.32
CA VAL A 45 -11.68 35.31 -5.78
C VAL A 45 -13.10 35.80 -5.47
N GLN A 46 -13.26 37.00 -4.91
CA GLN A 46 -14.57 37.58 -4.64
C GLN A 46 -15.36 37.87 -5.93
N ARG A 47 -14.68 38.36 -6.98
CA ARG A 47 -15.33 38.74 -8.24
C ARG A 47 -15.64 37.56 -9.15
N CYS A 48 -14.81 36.52 -9.08
CA CYS A 48 -14.84 35.32 -9.91
C CYS A 48 -14.79 34.04 -9.06
N PRO A 49 -15.80 33.79 -8.20
CA PRO A 49 -15.79 32.65 -7.28
C PRO A 49 -15.66 31.30 -7.98
N GLN A 50 -16.09 31.19 -9.24
CA GLN A 50 -15.97 29.99 -10.05
C GLN A 50 -14.54 29.57 -10.39
N LEU A 51 -13.54 30.45 -10.21
CA LEU A 51 -12.12 30.09 -10.37
C LEU A 51 -11.61 29.24 -9.21
N VAL A 52 -12.25 29.38 -8.04
CA VAL A 52 -11.83 28.70 -6.82
C VAL A 52 -12.58 27.39 -6.69
N GLN A 53 -11.82 26.32 -6.53
CA GLN A 53 -12.32 25.03 -6.12
C GLN A 53 -11.96 24.83 -4.66
N GLN A 54 -12.92 24.34 -3.88
CA GLN A 54 -12.66 23.89 -2.53
C GLN A 54 -12.31 22.40 -2.58
N SER A 55 -11.22 22.02 -1.95
CA SER A 55 -10.86 20.63 -1.71
C SER A 55 -10.59 20.44 -0.23
N ASP A 56 -11.41 19.60 0.39
CA ASP A 56 -11.16 19.13 1.74
C ASP A 56 -10.17 17.96 1.62
N THR A 57 -8.98 18.15 2.16
CA THR A 57 -7.91 17.15 2.17
C THR A 57 -7.61 16.85 3.61
N VAL A 58 -7.84 15.60 4.02
CA VAL A 58 -7.30 15.13 5.27
C VAL A 58 -5.90 14.58 4.94
N GLU A 59 -4.89 15.05 5.66
CA GLU A 59 -3.50 14.67 5.43
C GLU A 59 -2.87 14.22 6.73
N TRP A 60 -1.85 13.39 6.59
CA TRP A 60 -1.04 12.95 7.69
C TRP A 60 -0.03 14.02 8.10
N ASP A 61 -0.05 14.44 9.36
CA ASP A 61 1.00 15.28 9.94
C ASP A 61 2.03 14.40 10.64
N ASP A 62 3.16 14.17 9.97
CA ASP A 62 4.29 13.41 10.51
C ASP A 62 4.86 13.99 11.80
N ALA A 63 4.88 15.32 11.93
CA ALA A 63 5.50 15.97 13.09
C ALA A 63 4.69 15.73 14.36
N GLN A 64 3.37 15.61 14.23
CA GLN A 64 2.45 15.42 15.34
C GLN A 64 1.93 13.98 15.45
N GLY A 65 2.17 13.14 14.45
CA GLY A 65 1.62 11.80 14.40
C GLY A 65 0.09 11.80 14.44
N THR A 66 -0.55 12.76 13.79
CA THR A 66 -2.01 12.89 13.76
C THR A 66 -2.53 13.19 12.37
N LEU A 67 -3.78 12.80 12.11
CA LEU A 67 -4.51 13.29 10.94
C LEU A 67 -4.90 14.74 11.17
N LYS A 68 -4.61 15.59 10.20
CA LYS A 68 -5.10 16.97 10.15
C LYS A 68 -6.00 17.11 8.94
N ALA A 69 -7.20 17.59 9.20
CA ALA A 69 -8.14 17.94 8.16
C ALA A 69 -7.87 19.38 7.74
N TRP A 70 -7.61 19.59 6.45
CA TRP A 70 -7.40 20.90 5.87
C TRP A 70 -8.46 21.14 4.80
N ARG A 71 -9.04 22.33 4.82
CA ARG A 71 -9.76 22.87 3.68
C ARG A 71 -8.79 23.71 2.87
N ARG A 72 -8.51 23.27 1.64
CA ARG A 72 -7.73 24.03 0.66
C ARG A 72 -8.67 24.73 -0.31
N LEU A 73 -8.45 26.03 -0.48
CA LEU A 73 -8.99 26.79 -1.60
C LEU A 73 -7.91 26.83 -2.67
N GLN A 74 -8.23 26.35 -3.87
CA GLN A 74 -7.27 26.24 -4.97
C GLN A 74 -7.82 26.86 -6.25
N ILE A 75 -6.93 27.44 -7.06
CA ILE A 75 -7.21 27.86 -8.42
C ILE A 75 -6.38 26.96 -9.33
N GLY A 76 -7.03 26.00 -9.98
CA GLY A 76 -6.33 24.92 -10.67
C GLY A 76 -5.45 24.13 -9.69
N GLN A 77 -4.13 24.18 -9.88
CA GLN A 77 -3.15 23.49 -9.03
C GLN A 77 -2.52 24.40 -7.96
N LEU A 78 -2.87 25.69 -7.92
CA LEU A 78 -2.30 26.66 -6.99
C LEU A 78 -3.15 26.73 -5.71
N THR A 79 -2.55 26.45 -4.56
CA THR A 79 -3.21 26.60 -3.26
C THR A 79 -3.23 28.08 -2.86
N VAL A 80 -4.43 28.67 -2.77
CA VAL A 80 -4.64 30.07 -2.37
C VAL A 80 -4.68 30.19 -0.85
N LYS A 81 -5.41 29.29 -0.18
CA LYS A 81 -5.59 29.35 1.27
C LYS A 81 -5.77 27.96 1.84
N VAL A 82 -5.17 27.72 3.01
CA VAL A 82 -5.34 26.49 3.80
C VAL A 82 -5.98 26.87 5.13
N GLN A 83 -7.05 26.17 5.50
CA GLN A 83 -7.74 26.37 6.78
C GLN A 83 -7.90 25.02 7.47
N PRO A 84 -7.74 24.93 8.81
CA PRO A 84 -8.07 23.71 9.53
C PRO A 84 -9.58 23.46 9.41
N LEU A 85 -9.95 22.26 8.99
CA LEU A 85 -11.33 21.85 8.88
C LEU A 85 -11.83 21.32 10.24
N ALA A 86 -13.10 21.61 10.57
CA ALA A 86 -13.78 20.93 11.67
C ALA A 86 -13.87 19.41 11.38
N LYS A 87 -14.16 18.60 12.40
CA LYS A 87 -14.08 17.12 12.35
C LYS A 87 -14.59 16.56 10.99
N PRO A 88 -13.72 15.92 10.19
CA PRO A 88 -14.12 15.36 8.89
C PRO A 88 -15.15 14.26 9.07
N SER A 89 -15.92 13.97 8.01
CA SER A 89 -16.74 12.75 7.97
C SER A 89 -15.86 11.50 8.04
N GLU A 90 -16.45 10.36 8.41
CA GLU A 90 -15.70 9.09 8.50
C GLU A 90 -15.14 8.67 7.13
N ASP A 91 -15.92 8.87 6.05
CA ASP A 91 -15.50 8.56 4.69
C ASP A 91 -14.30 9.41 4.23
N GLU A 92 -14.35 10.73 4.48
CA GLU A 92 -13.23 11.65 4.18
C GLU A 92 -11.98 11.30 4.98
N LEU A 93 -12.17 10.89 6.24
CA LEU A 93 -11.10 10.46 7.13
C LEU A 93 -10.42 9.19 6.61
N HIS A 94 -11.20 8.19 6.21
CA HIS A 94 -10.66 6.94 5.67
C HIS A 94 -9.95 7.18 4.34
N GLN A 95 -10.54 7.96 3.42
CA GLN A 95 -9.90 8.25 2.14
C GLN A 95 -8.53 8.91 2.31
N ALA A 96 -8.41 9.81 3.28
CA ALA A 96 -7.14 10.43 3.61
C ALA A 96 -6.15 9.51 4.30
N MET A 97 -6.62 8.60 5.15
CA MET A 97 -5.75 7.54 5.67
C MET A 97 -5.21 6.69 4.52
N LEU A 98 -6.02 6.36 3.49
CA LEU A 98 -5.55 5.64 2.31
C LEU A 98 -4.48 6.42 1.56
N ASN A 99 -4.66 7.73 1.36
CA ASN A 99 -3.64 8.58 0.74
C ASN A 99 -2.35 8.64 1.59
N GLY A 100 -2.47 8.76 2.91
CA GLY A 100 -1.32 8.68 3.81
C GLY A 100 -0.59 7.33 3.76
N ILE A 101 -1.32 6.22 3.58
CA ILE A 101 -0.73 4.89 3.35
C ILE A 101 0.02 4.85 2.01
N ARG A 102 -0.49 5.50 0.95
CA ARG A 102 0.22 5.62 -0.33
C ARG A 102 1.55 6.35 -0.21
N ASP A 103 1.56 7.47 0.50
CA ASP A 103 2.76 8.28 0.67
C ASP A 103 3.82 7.60 1.56
N LYS A 104 3.38 6.84 2.57
CA LYS A 104 4.27 6.17 3.54
C LYS A 104 4.59 4.71 3.20
N GLY A 105 3.85 4.12 2.29
CA GLY A 105 3.89 2.70 1.97
C GLY A 105 3.16 1.82 3.00
N LEU A 106 3.06 0.53 2.67
CA LEU A 106 2.30 -0.46 3.46
C LEU A 106 2.88 -0.72 4.86
N SER A 107 4.11 -0.27 5.14
CA SER A 107 4.79 -0.45 6.43
C SER A 107 4.05 0.19 7.63
N VAL A 108 3.16 1.15 7.36
CA VAL A 108 2.31 1.76 8.39
C VAL A 108 1.23 0.82 8.92
N LEU A 109 0.89 -0.24 8.19
CA LEU A 109 -0.06 -1.28 8.61
C LEU A 109 0.59 -2.29 9.55
N ASN A 110 -0.22 -3.12 10.21
CA ASN A 110 0.27 -4.16 11.11
C ASN A 110 0.48 -5.48 10.37
N TRP A 111 1.66 -5.63 9.75
CA TRP A 111 2.09 -6.87 9.10
C TRP A 111 2.54 -7.89 10.15
N THR A 112 1.60 -8.72 10.61
CA THR A 112 1.92 -9.88 11.45
C THR A 112 2.65 -10.93 10.60
N ALA A 113 3.37 -11.84 11.27
CA ALA A 113 4.03 -12.95 10.57
C ALA A 113 3.03 -13.81 9.75
N GLU A 114 1.79 -13.95 10.24
CA GLU A 114 0.74 -14.68 9.55
C GLU A 114 0.22 -13.93 8.30
N ALA A 115 0.01 -12.62 8.40
CA ALA A 115 -0.39 -11.78 7.26
C ALA A 115 0.70 -11.77 6.17
N GLU A 116 1.97 -11.67 6.56
CA GLU A 116 3.09 -11.73 5.61
C GLU A 116 3.19 -13.11 4.96
N GLN A 117 3.06 -14.20 5.73
CA GLN A 117 3.04 -15.55 5.16
C GLN A 117 1.83 -15.77 4.23
N LEU A 118 0.66 -15.19 4.51
CA LEU A 118 -0.48 -15.21 3.59
C LEU A 118 -0.15 -14.49 2.27
N ARG A 119 0.44 -13.29 2.34
CA ARG A 119 0.88 -12.55 1.17
C ARG A 119 1.88 -13.36 0.33
N LEU A 120 2.88 -13.95 0.97
CA LEU A 120 3.87 -14.80 0.31
C LEU A 120 3.24 -16.06 -0.30
N ARG A 121 2.26 -16.68 0.37
CA ARG A 121 1.49 -17.80 -0.18
C ARG A 121 0.73 -17.39 -1.44
N LEU A 122 0.11 -16.22 -1.47
CA LEU A 122 -0.59 -15.69 -2.65
C LEU A 122 0.38 -15.46 -3.83
N LEU A 123 1.55 -14.85 -3.56
CA LEU A 123 2.60 -14.70 -4.58
C LEU A 123 3.08 -16.04 -5.12
N CYS A 124 3.30 -17.03 -4.25
CA CYS A 124 3.68 -18.38 -4.65
C CYS A 124 2.56 -19.08 -5.44
N ALA A 125 1.30 -18.90 -5.05
CA ALA A 125 0.15 -19.49 -5.72
C ALA A 125 0.01 -18.96 -7.16
N ALA A 126 0.19 -17.66 -7.36
CA ALA A 126 0.23 -17.05 -8.69
C ALA A 126 1.34 -17.63 -9.59
N LYS A 127 2.50 -17.97 -9.00
CA LYS A 127 3.63 -18.58 -9.72
C LYS A 127 3.43 -20.07 -10.01
N TRP A 128 2.92 -20.85 -9.05
CA TRP A 128 2.90 -22.32 -9.12
C TRP A 128 1.59 -22.90 -9.62
N LEU A 129 0.49 -22.16 -9.48
CA LEU A 129 -0.85 -22.51 -9.92
C LEU A 129 -1.44 -21.39 -10.80
N PRO A 130 -0.77 -21.00 -11.91
CA PRO A 130 -1.15 -19.85 -12.74
C PRO A 130 -2.48 -20.05 -13.48
N GLU A 131 -3.03 -21.27 -13.49
CA GLU A 131 -4.34 -21.55 -14.08
C GLU A 131 -5.54 -21.01 -13.29
N TYR A 132 -5.31 -20.47 -12.07
CA TYR A 132 -6.34 -19.80 -11.27
C TYR A 132 -6.06 -18.30 -11.14
N ASP A 133 -7.13 -17.52 -11.01
CA ASP A 133 -7.09 -16.06 -10.92
C ASP A 133 -6.71 -15.58 -9.50
N TRP A 134 -5.45 -15.75 -9.11
CA TRP A 134 -4.92 -15.24 -7.84
C TRP A 134 -4.81 -13.70 -7.88
N PRO A 135 -5.15 -12.99 -6.79
CA PRO A 135 -5.02 -11.54 -6.72
C PRO A 135 -3.54 -11.11 -6.73
N ALA A 136 -3.26 -10.00 -7.39
CA ALA A 136 -1.95 -9.36 -7.31
C ALA A 136 -1.77 -8.71 -5.93
N VAL A 137 -0.71 -9.11 -5.22
CA VAL A 137 -0.43 -8.68 -3.83
C VAL A 137 0.99 -8.13 -3.65
N ASP A 138 1.63 -7.72 -4.73
CA ASP A 138 2.82 -6.87 -4.68
C ASP A 138 2.48 -5.48 -4.11
N ASP A 139 3.50 -4.76 -3.64
CA ASP A 139 3.32 -3.48 -2.97
C ASP A 139 2.57 -2.45 -3.83
N GLU A 140 2.85 -2.40 -5.15
CA GLU A 140 2.21 -1.45 -6.06
C GLU A 140 0.72 -1.77 -6.23
N SER A 141 0.38 -3.03 -6.51
CA SER A 141 -0.99 -3.50 -6.63
C SER A 141 -1.80 -3.26 -5.35
N LEU A 142 -1.22 -3.54 -4.17
CA LEU A 142 -1.90 -3.34 -2.89
C LEU A 142 -2.13 -1.85 -2.57
N LEU A 143 -1.19 -0.97 -2.92
CA LEU A 143 -1.34 0.49 -2.76
C LEU A 143 -2.36 1.09 -3.74
N ALA A 144 -2.43 0.54 -4.96
CA ALA A 144 -3.38 0.97 -5.98
C ALA A 144 -4.83 0.56 -5.64
N THR A 145 -5.00 -0.54 -4.88
CA THR A 145 -6.31 -1.16 -4.61
C THR A 145 -6.77 -1.03 -3.15
N LEU A 146 -6.20 -0.10 -2.37
CA LEU A 146 -6.54 0.10 -0.96
C LEU A 146 -8.05 0.28 -0.71
N GLU A 147 -8.75 0.99 -1.60
CA GLU A 147 -10.20 1.20 -1.52
C GLU A 147 -11.00 -0.11 -1.63
N THR A 148 -10.45 -1.14 -2.28
CA THR A 148 -11.17 -2.40 -2.46
C THR A 148 -10.90 -3.40 -1.35
N TRP A 149 -9.65 -3.51 -0.89
CA TRP A 149 -9.26 -4.58 0.05
C TRP A 149 -9.13 -4.10 1.49
N LEU A 150 -8.75 -2.84 1.73
CA LEU A 150 -8.50 -2.33 3.08
C LEU A 150 -9.69 -1.52 3.61
N LEU A 151 -10.25 -0.62 2.80
CA LEU A 151 -11.34 0.27 3.19
C LEU A 151 -12.54 -0.44 3.84
N PRO A 152 -13.03 -1.60 3.36
CA PRO A 152 -14.15 -2.30 3.99
C PRO A 152 -13.88 -2.71 5.45
N HIS A 153 -12.60 -2.80 5.85
CA HIS A 153 -12.16 -3.19 7.18
C HIS A 153 -11.84 -1.98 8.08
N MET A 154 -11.97 -0.74 7.60
CA MET A 154 -11.59 0.48 8.32
C MET A 154 -12.70 1.07 9.21
N SER A 155 -13.88 0.44 9.28
CA SER A 155 -14.99 0.94 10.11
C SER A 155 -14.57 1.13 11.58
N GLY A 156 -14.82 2.33 12.14
CA GLY A 156 -14.43 2.67 13.51
C GLY A 156 -12.94 3.03 13.69
N VAL A 157 -12.15 3.05 12.62
CA VAL A 157 -10.76 3.53 12.66
C VAL A 157 -10.74 5.04 12.50
N HIS A 158 -10.35 5.73 13.57
CA HIS A 158 -10.31 7.20 13.60
C HIS A 158 -8.92 7.80 13.83
N SER A 159 -7.89 6.95 13.95
CA SER A 159 -6.52 7.40 14.21
C SER A 159 -5.50 6.43 13.64
N LEU A 160 -4.25 6.90 13.57
CA LEU A 160 -3.14 6.13 13.03
C LEU A 160 -2.73 4.95 13.93
N ARG A 161 -2.95 5.06 15.24
CA ARG A 161 -2.90 3.90 16.14
C ARG A 161 -3.95 2.86 15.79
N GLY A 162 -5.13 3.29 15.31
CA GLY A 162 -6.19 2.42 14.83
C GLY A 162 -5.85 1.68 13.54
N LEU A 163 -4.99 2.23 12.65
CA LEU A 163 -4.51 1.46 11.49
C LEU A 163 -3.73 0.21 11.91
N LYS A 164 -2.99 0.27 13.02
CA LYS A 164 -2.27 -0.89 13.56
C LYS A 164 -3.20 -1.96 14.16
N SER A 165 -4.46 -1.63 14.43
CA SER A 165 -5.46 -2.62 14.86
C SER A 165 -6.18 -3.32 13.71
N LEU A 166 -5.94 -2.92 12.46
CA LEU A 166 -6.50 -3.60 11.29
C LEU A 166 -5.95 -5.02 11.17
N ASP A 167 -6.85 -5.98 10.97
CA ASP A 167 -6.49 -7.37 10.69
C ASP A 167 -6.15 -7.52 9.20
N ILE A 168 -4.87 -7.33 8.88
CA ILE A 168 -4.36 -7.43 7.51
C ILE A 168 -4.50 -8.83 6.95
N TYR A 169 -4.43 -9.87 7.79
CA TYR A 169 -4.63 -11.24 7.33
C TYR A 169 -6.05 -11.43 6.81
N GLN A 170 -7.06 -10.99 7.56
CA GLN A 170 -8.46 -11.10 7.11
C GLN A 170 -8.74 -10.23 5.89
N ALA A 171 -8.18 -9.02 5.83
CA ALA A 171 -8.34 -8.12 4.70
C ALA A 171 -7.77 -8.73 3.40
N LEU A 172 -6.55 -9.30 3.46
CA LEU A 172 -5.96 -10.01 2.31
C LEU A 172 -6.73 -11.29 1.96
N ARG A 173 -7.19 -12.05 2.96
CA ARG A 173 -7.97 -13.27 2.74
C ARG A 173 -9.33 -12.96 2.11
N GLY A 174 -9.88 -11.77 2.37
CA GLY A 174 -11.11 -11.25 1.77
C GLY A 174 -11.03 -10.99 0.27
N LEU A 175 -9.83 -10.90 -0.31
CA LEU A 175 -9.64 -10.82 -1.77
C LEU A 175 -10.04 -12.11 -2.49
N LEU A 176 -10.06 -13.24 -1.78
CA LEU A 176 -10.37 -14.55 -2.33
C LEU A 176 -11.84 -14.89 -2.07
N ASP A 177 -12.51 -15.43 -3.09
CA ASP A 177 -13.77 -16.12 -2.87
C ASP A 177 -13.58 -17.39 -2.03
N TRP A 178 -14.68 -17.98 -1.55
CA TRP A 178 -14.61 -19.14 -0.68
C TRP A 178 -13.89 -20.34 -1.32
N GLY A 179 -14.05 -20.55 -2.63
CA GLY A 179 -13.40 -21.65 -3.35
C GLY A 179 -11.89 -21.47 -3.42
N MET A 180 -11.42 -20.27 -3.70
CA MET A 180 -10.01 -19.90 -3.74
C MET A 180 -9.38 -19.93 -2.34
N GLN A 181 -10.12 -19.54 -1.29
CA GLN A 181 -9.65 -19.70 0.09
C GLN A 181 -9.39 -21.17 0.44
N GLN A 182 -10.34 -22.07 0.15
CA GLN A 182 -10.15 -23.50 0.38
C GLN A 182 -9.00 -24.07 -0.44
N ARG A 183 -8.87 -23.62 -1.69
CA ARG A 183 -7.76 -24.01 -2.57
C ARG A 183 -6.42 -23.58 -2.00
N LEU A 184 -6.27 -22.34 -1.54
CA LEU A 184 -5.03 -21.86 -0.93
C LEU A 184 -4.71 -22.64 0.35
N ASP A 185 -5.71 -22.93 1.18
CA ASP A 185 -5.53 -23.66 2.43
C ASP A 185 -5.17 -25.14 2.22
N SER A 186 -5.58 -25.75 1.10
CA SER A 186 -5.23 -27.12 0.70
C SER A 186 -3.90 -27.20 -0.05
N GLU A 187 -3.72 -26.37 -1.08
CA GLU A 187 -2.61 -26.48 -2.03
C GLU A 187 -1.35 -25.77 -1.54
N LEU A 188 -1.48 -24.69 -0.77
CA LEU A 188 -0.37 -23.97 -0.15
C LEU A 188 -0.67 -23.82 1.35
N PRO A 189 -0.71 -24.93 2.11
CA PRO A 189 -1.13 -24.90 3.51
C PRO A 189 -0.14 -24.13 4.38
N ALA A 190 -0.61 -23.51 5.45
CA ALA A 190 0.28 -22.88 6.43
C ALA A 190 1.12 -23.92 7.22
N HIS A 191 0.59 -25.13 7.39
CA HIS A 191 1.25 -26.21 8.11
C HIS A 191 1.15 -27.52 7.35
N TYR A 192 2.23 -28.30 7.37
CA TYR A 192 2.27 -29.67 6.90
C TYR A 192 2.12 -30.64 8.06
N THR A 193 1.29 -31.67 7.90
CA THR A 193 1.15 -32.75 8.89
C THR A 193 2.12 -33.87 8.53
N VAL A 194 3.13 -34.07 9.38
CA VAL A 194 4.16 -35.12 9.19
C VAL A 194 3.64 -36.49 9.67
N PRO A 195 4.28 -37.63 9.33
CA PRO A 195 3.82 -38.98 9.68
C PRO A 195 3.46 -39.20 11.15
N THR A 196 4.14 -38.51 12.06
CA THR A 196 3.87 -38.58 13.50
C THR A 196 2.58 -37.88 13.93
N GLY A 197 1.91 -37.17 13.02
CA GLY A 197 0.72 -36.36 13.26
C GLY A 197 1.02 -34.92 13.69
N SER A 198 2.28 -34.56 13.93
CA SER A 198 2.69 -33.19 14.26
C SER A 198 2.38 -32.24 13.09
N ARG A 199 1.95 -31.02 13.40
CA ARG A 199 1.74 -29.96 12.40
C ARG A 199 2.92 -28.99 12.42
N ILE A 200 3.69 -28.98 11.34
CA ILE A 200 4.92 -28.18 11.22
C ILE A 200 4.65 -27.03 10.25
N ALA A 201 4.97 -25.80 10.66
CA ALA A 201 4.76 -24.62 9.82
C ALA A 201 5.63 -24.67 8.56
N ILE A 202 5.03 -24.38 7.41
CA ILE A 202 5.75 -24.18 6.15
C ILE A 202 6.15 -22.72 6.07
N ARG A 203 7.44 -22.46 5.82
CA ARG A 203 7.97 -21.12 5.60
C ARG A 203 8.00 -20.82 4.11
N TYR A 204 7.08 -19.98 3.66
CA TYR A 204 7.04 -19.46 2.30
C TYR A 204 7.98 -18.27 2.14
N HIS A 205 8.43 -18.06 0.91
CA HIS A 205 9.30 -16.97 0.52
C HIS A 205 9.01 -16.61 -0.94
N GLU A 206 9.28 -15.36 -1.33
CA GLU A 206 9.01 -14.88 -2.69
C GLU A 206 9.82 -15.62 -3.76
N ASP A 207 11.14 -15.76 -3.54
CA ASP A 207 12.05 -16.42 -4.50
C ASP A 207 12.58 -17.80 -4.07
N ASN A 208 12.62 -18.08 -2.76
CA ASN A 208 13.15 -19.34 -2.26
C ASN A 208 12.06 -20.43 -2.23
N PRO A 209 12.42 -21.71 -2.44
CA PRO A 209 11.47 -22.80 -2.27
C PRO A 209 10.88 -22.83 -0.85
N PRO A 210 9.64 -23.33 -0.70
CA PRO A 210 8.97 -23.44 0.60
C PRO A 210 9.74 -24.41 1.50
N ALA A 211 10.05 -23.98 2.73
CA ALA A 211 10.88 -24.75 3.66
C ALA A 211 10.06 -25.31 4.82
N LEU A 212 10.43 -26.51 5.27
CA LEU A 212 9.85 -27.20 6.43
C LEU A 212 10.96 -27.54 7.42
N ALA A 213 11.00 -26.83 8.54
CA ALA A 213 11.95 -27.08 9.62
C ALA A 213 11.41 -28.17 10.55
N VAL A 214 11.87 -29.41 10.36
CA VAL A 214 11.30 -30.60 10.98
C VAL A 214 12.38 -31.47 11.61
N ARG A 215 12.08 -32.08 12.76
CA ARG A 215 13.02 -33.03 13.38
C ARG A 215 13.11 -34.30 12.52
N MET A 216 14.32 -34.80 12.29
CA MET A 216 14.55 -35.97 11.43
C MET A 216 13.69 -37.18 11.85
N GLN A 217 13.52 -37.41 13.16
CA GLN A 217 12.72 -38.53 13.64
C GLN A 217 11.22 -38.43 13.30
N GLU A 218 10.70 -37.23 13.02
CA GLU A 218 9.29 -37.03 12.67
C GLU A 218 9.00 -37.32 11.20
N MET A 219 10.05 -37.44 10.37
CA MET A 219 9.94 -37.82 8.95
C MET A 219 10.11 -39.33 8.74
N PHE A 220 10.35 -40.12 9.78
CA PHE A 220 10.45 -41.57 9.65
C PHE A 220 9.11 -42.17 9.18
N GLY A 221 9.16 -42.95 8.10
CA GLY A 221 7.99 -43.54 7.45
C GLY A 221 7.54 -42.79 6.20
N GLU A 222 8.02 -41.57 5.96
CA GLU A 222 7.77 -40.83 4.73
C GLU A 222 8.76 -41.31 3.63
N ALA A 223 8.25 -42.03 2.63
CA ALA A 223 9.08 -42.59 1.55
C ALA A 223 9.38 -41.58 0.43
N THR A 224 8.53 -40.56 0.29
CA THR A 224 8.59 -39.57 -0.79
C THR A 224 8.70 -38.18 -0.19
N ASN A 225 9.51 -37.30 -0.79
CA ASN A 225 9.61 -35.94 -0.26
C ASN A 225 8.24 -35.24 -0.35
N PRO A 226 7.75 -34.58 0.73
CA PRO A 226 6.50 -33.86 0.70
C PRO A 226 6.44 -32.81 -0.42
N THR A 227 5.32 -32.79 -1.13
CA THR A 227 5.07 -31.81 -2.21
C THR A 227 3.78 -31.04 -1.95
N ILE A 228 3.76 -29.77 -2.32
CA ILE A 228 2.59 -28.90 -2.31
C ILE A 228 2.26 -28.40 -3.73
N ALA A 229 1.23 -27.56 -3.87
CA ALA A 229 0.77 -27.00 -5.14
C ALA A 229 0.48 -28.10 -6.18
N GLN A 230 -0.44 -29.01 -5.89
CA GLN A 230 -0.80 -30.15 -6.74
C GLN A 230 0.39 -31.06 -7.10
N GLY A 231 1.35 -31.21 -6.19
CA GLY A 231 2.53 -32.03 -6.39
C GLY A 231 3.65 -31.37 -7.21
N ARG A 232 3.52 -30.09 -7.58
CA ARG A 232 4.49 -29.37 -8.43
C ARG A 232 5.74 -28.93 -7.67
N VAL A 233 5.61 -28.66 -6.37
CA VAL A 233 6.67 -28.03 -5.59
C VAL A 233 7.07 -28.90 -4.40
N PRO A 234 8.28 -29.49 -4.40
CA PRO A 234 8.81 -30.19 -3.24
C PRO A 234 9.18 -29.22 -2.13
N LEU A 235 8.89 -29.61 -0.88
CA LEU A 235 9.32 -28.86 0.29
C LEU A 235 10.82 -29.07 0.53
N VAL A 236 11.53 -27.98 0.83
CA VAL A 236 12.89 -28.06 1.35
C VAL A 236 12.83 -28.48 2.81
N LEU A 237 13.27 -29.68 3.11
CA LEU A 237 13.34 -30.20 4.47
C LEU A 237 14.62 -29.72 5.14
N GLU A 238 14.47 -28.85 6.14
CA GLU A 238 15.53 -28.49 7.07
C GLU A 238 15.48 -29.50 8.22
N LEU A 239 16.20 -30.62 8.07
CA LEU A 239 16.19 -31.71 9.04
C LEU A 239 16.95 -31.32 10.30
N LEU A 240 16.25 -31.38 11.44
CA LEU A 240 16.76 -30.97 12.74
C LEU A 240 17.04 -32.17 13.64
N SER A 241 18.03 -32.02 14.53
CA SER A 241 18.28 -32.94 15.64
C SER A 241 17.20 -32.83 16.72
N PRO A 242 17.14 -33.75 17.71
CA PRO A 242 16.24 -33.62 18.86
C PRO A 242 16.38 -32.30 19.62
N ALA A 243 17.57 -31.69 19.59
CA ALA A 243 17.88 -30.39 20.18
C ALA A 243 17.64 -29.20 19.23
N GLN A 244 16.86 -29.38 18.15
CA GLN A 244 16.49 -28.33 17.17
C GLN A 244 17.69 -27.72 16.41
N ARG A 245 18.85 -28.39 16.41
CA ARG A 245 20.01 -27.97 15.60
C ARG A 245 19.92 -28.50 14.17
N PRO A 246 20.25 -27.70 13.14
CA PRO A 246 20.23 -28.13 11.76
C PRO A 246 21.25 -29.26 11.52
N LEU A 247 20.80 -30.34 10.88
CA LEU A 247 21.62 -31.50 10.51
C LEU A 247 21.85 -31.56 9.00
N GLN A 248 20.80 -31.36 8.21
CA GLN A 248 20.85 -31.49 6.76
C GLN A 248 19.73 -30.65 6.11
N ILE A 249 19.99 -30.14 4.91
CA ILE A 249 18.98 -29.50 4.06
C ILE A 249 18.83 -30.38 2.81
N THR A 250 17.62 -30.82 2.52
CA THR A 250 17.32 -31.67 1.35
C THR A 250 16.00 -31.26 0.68
N ARG A 251 15.83 -31.61 -0.60
CA ARG A 251 14.60 -31.39 -1.38
C ARG A 251 14.25 -32.64 -2.18
#